data_AF-A0A9Q1D9U8-F1
#
_entry.id   AF-A0A9Q1D9U8-F1
#
_cell.length_a   1.000
_cell.length_b   1.000
_cell.length_c   1.000
_cell.angle_alpha   90.00
_cell.angle_beta   90.00
_cell.angle_gamma   90.00
#
_symmetry.space_group_name_H-M   'P 1'
#
loop_
_entity.id
_entity.type
_entity.pdbx_description
1 polymer ?
#
loop_
_entity_poly.entity_id
_entity_poly.type
_entity_poly.pdbx_seq_one_letter_code
_entity_poly.pdbx_strand_id
1 'polypeptide(L)'
;MAPYVSTNHVETDGHWSIAQEIQNEFICENHEPLQYLVKINHRKQGCDMKRLHIFLLCATVSLCKTQEVCGGECGAETLSEHDAGFCHGGLEVIYPELKISICSIVPRGQSLRDKISREWGPPRVRLTRIEKGKRYVLMMVDPDAPSRCSPTRAHWRHWLVADIAGSDLKKGDFKGSVLSEYRRPTPPRNSGLHRYQFMLFEQPADETLHLSQEESSSLGNWDPQAFIQRFGLGSPLAAVQFLTQNPKD
;
A
#
# COMPACT_ATOMS: atom_id res chain seq x y z
N MET A 1 -78.49 8.65 -2.48
CA MET A 1 -78.45 8.55 -1.01
C MET A 1 -77.25 9.32 -0.49
N ALA A 2 -77.52 10.38 0.26
CA ALA A 2 -76.66 11.01 1.27
C ALA A 2 -77.64 11.50 2.37
N PRO A 3 -77.24 11.81 3.63
CA PRO A 3 -75.90 11.89 4.22
C PRO A 3 -75.78 11.22 5.63
N TYR A 4 -74.58 11.15 6.21
CA TYR A 4 -74.38 11.35 7.65
C TYR A 4 -72.93 11.77 7.94
N VAL A 5 -72.78 12.77 8.80
CA VAL A 5 -71.52 13.35 9.28
C VAL A 5 -71.32 12.89 10.72
N SER A 6 -70.08 12.58 11.13
CA SER A 6 -69.65 12.74 12.52
C SER A 6 -68.12 12.79 12.62
N THR A 7 -67.67 13.72 13.46
CA THR A 7 -66.29 14.17 13.71
C THR A 7 -65.60 13.32 14.79
N ASN A 8 -64.25 13.33 14.83
CA ASN A 8 -63.45 13.85 15.98
C ASN A 8 -61.94 13.53 15.85
N HIS A 9 -61.14 14.52 16.27
CA HIS A 9 -59.69 14.53 16.47
C HIS A 9 -59.20 13.50 17.50
N VAL A 10 -57.97 13.01 17.34
CA VAL A 10 -56.90 13.05 18.36
C VAL A 10 -55.53 13.11 17.68
N GLU A 11 -54.71 14.02 18.21
CA GLU A 11 -53.33 14.41 17.92
C GLU A 11 -52.32 13.42 18.56
N THR A 12 -51.17 13.18 17.92
CA THR A 12 -49.84 13.07 18.58
C THR A 12 -48.73 13.04 17.55
N ASP A 13 -48.07 14.19 17.45
CA ASP A 13 -46.67 14.51 17.14
C ASP A 13 -45.72 13.36 16.72
N GLY A 14 -45.35 13.37 15.45
CA GLY A 14 -44.14 12.72 14.92
C GLY A 14 -43.06 13.76 14.67
N HIS A 15 -42.28 14.08 15.70
CA HIS A 15 -41.06 14.90 15.60
C HIS A 15 -39.89 14.03 16.09
N TRP A 16 -39.04 13.56 15.17
CA TRP A 16 -37.71 13.08 15.54
C TRP A 16 -36.67 13.77 14.67
N SER A 17 -35.95 14.66 15.34
CA SER A 17 -34.78 15.38 14.88
C SER A 17 -33.63 14.39 14.66
N ILE A 18 -32.88 14.61 13.58
CA ILE A 18 -31.62 13.91 13.28
C ILE A 18 -30.50 14.62 14.03
N ALA A 19 -29.77 13.89 14.88
CA ALA A 19 -28.46 14.30 15.35
C ALA A 19 -27.55 13.06 15.55
N GLN A 20 -26.29 13.24 15.13
CA GLN A 20 -25.16 12.32 15.14
C GLN A 20 -24.78 11.83 16.54
N GLU A 21 -24.27 10.59 16.63
CA GLU A 21 -22.91 10.23 17.10
C GLU A 21 -22.79 8.69 17.18
N ILE A 22 -21.87 8.08 16.42
CA ILE A 22 -21.44 6.70 16.66
C ILE A 22 -19.93 6.73 16.88
N GLN A 23 -19.55 6.71 18.15
CA GLN A 23 -18.25 6.19 18.58
C GLN A 23 -18.37 4.66 18.61
N ASN A 24 -17.64 3.97 17.75
CA ASN A 24 -17.51 2.52 17.84
C ASN A 24 -16.47 2.17 18.91
N GLU A 25 -16.94 1.72 20.06
CA GLU A 25 -16.17 0.95 21.04
C GLU A 25 -15.93 -0.48 20.52
N PHE A 26 -14.69 -0.92 20.67
CA PHE A 26 -14.24 -2.29 20.46
C PHE A 26 -14.84 -3.19 21.55
N ILE A 27 -15.68 -4.15 21.15
CA ILE A 27 -16.01 -5.33 21.97
C ILE A 27 -15.72 -6.57 21.13
N CYS A 28 -14.70 -7.34 21.53
CA CYS A 28 -14.43 -8.66 20.98
C CYS A 28 -15.31 -9.69 21.71
N GLU A 29 -16.40 -10.11 21.09
CA GLU A 29 -17.12 -11.33 21.49
C GLU A 29 -16.65 -12.52 20.65
N ASN A 30 -16.20 -13.56 21.35
CA ASN A 30 -15.78 -14.84 20.79
C ASN A 30 -17.01 -15.63 20.34
N HIS A 31 -17.03 -16.04 19.07
CA HIS A 31 -17.85 -17.15 18.62
C HIS A 31 -17.05 -18.05 17.67
N GLU A 32 -16.93 -19.33 18.06
CA GLU A 32 -16.33 -20.42 17.28
C GLU A 32 -16.98 -20.59 15.90
N PRO A 33 -16.20 -21.13 14.94
CA PRO A 33 -16.77 -22.20 14.14
C PRO A 33 -15.85 -23.42 13.97
N LEU A 34 -16.41 -24.58 14.32
CA LEU A 34 -16.28 -25.91 13.73
C LEU A 34 -15.04 -26.19 12.87
N GLN A 35 -14.12 -26.96 13.46
CA GLN A 35 -12.93 -27.52 12.85
C GLN A 35 -13.26 -28.59 11.79
N TYR A 36 -12.77 -28.41 10.56
CA TYR A 36 -12.47 -29.53 9.64
C TYR A 36 -11.02 -29.96 9.86
N LEU A 37 -10.84 -31.20 10.34
CA LEU A 37 -9.56 -31.82 10.66
C LEU A 37 -8.73 -32.14 9.41
N VAL A 38 -7.56 -31.51 9.27
CA VAL A 38 -6.44 -32.07 8.50
C VAL A 38 -5.31 -32.35 9.50
N LYS A 39 -5.09 -33.64 9.79
CA LYS A 39 -3.98 -34.13 10.61
C LYS A 39 -2.66 -33.90 9.87
N ILE A 40 -1.79 -33.05 10.39
CA ILE A 40 -0.36 -33.07 10.05
C ILE A 40 0.45 -33.29 11.33
N ASN A 41 1.30 -34.30 11.25
CA ASN A 41 2.02 -34.95 12.33
C ASN A 41 3.27 -34.14 12.70
N HIS A 42 3.32 -33.54 13.89
CA HIS A 42 4.56 -32.97 14.43
C HIS A 42 5.01 -33.73 15.69
N ARG A 43 6.17 -34.38 15.55
CA ARG A 43 6.98 -34.91 16.66
C ARG A 43 7.22 -33.81 17.69
N LYS A 44 6.72 -34.00 18.92
CA LYS A 44 7.16 -33.25 20.10
C LYS A 44 8.52 -33.79 20.55
N GLN A 45 9.53 -32.93 20.63
CA GLN A 45 10.65 -33.12 21.55
C GLN A 45 10.42 -32.22 22.77
N GLY A 46 10.60 -32.79 23.96
CA GLY A 46 10.16 -32.23 25.24
C GLY A 46 10.99 -31.06 25.73
N CYS A 47 10.35 -30.24 26.58
CA CYS A 47 10.98 -29.20 27.38
C CYS A 47 11.26 -29.80 28.76
N ASP A 48 12.54 -29.91 29.16
CA ASP A 48 12.95 -30.34 30.49
C ASP A 48 12.97 -29.12 31.43
N MET A 49 12.24 -29.23 32.53
CA MET A 49 11.99 -28.16 33.51
C MET A 49 12.79 -28.48 34.77
N LYS A 50 13.86 -27.72 35.04
CA LYS A 50 14.54 -27.76 36.33
C LYS A 50 14.31 -26.46 37.10
N ARG A 51 13.52 -26.59 38.17
CA ARG A 51 13.32 -25.62 39.26
C ARG A 51 14.65 -25.37 39.98
N LEU A 52 14.94 -24.10 40.27
CA LEU A 52 15.74 -23.71 41.43
C LEU A 52 15.19 -22.40 41.99
N HIS A 53 14.66 -22.46 43.21
CA HIS A 53 14.36 -21.30 44.03
C HIS A 53 15.49 -21.13 45.05
N ILE A 54 15.94 -19.90 45.30
CA ILE A 54 16.00 -19.25 46.63
C ILE A 54 16.33 -17.75 46.47
N PHE A 55 15.71 -16.98 47.36
CA PHE A 55 15.48 -15.54 47.43
C PHE A 55 16.73 -14.68 47.68
N LEU A 56 16.76 -13.44 47.16
CA LEU A 56 16.81 -12.21 47.99
C LEU A 56 16.62 -10.92 47.14
N LEU A 57 15.98 -9.94 47.77
CA LEU A 57 15.54 -8.65 47.25
C LEU A 57 16.67 -7.72 46.77
N CYS A 58 16.50 -7.10 45.60
CA CYS A 58 16.86 -5.69 45.37
C CYS A 58 16.10 -5.14 44.16
N ALA A 59 15.23 -4.15 44.42
CA ALA A 59 14.46 -3.47 43.39
C ALA A 59 15.37 -2.58 42.54
N THR A 60 15.54 -2.95 41.27
CA THR A 60 15.88 -1.99 40.22
C THR A 60 14.92 -2.22 39.06
N VAL A 61 14.03 -1.25 38.85
CA VAL A 61 13.18 -1.21 37.66
C VAL A 61 14.05 -0.73 36.51
N SER A 62 14.83 -1.63 35.93
CA SER A 62 15.45 -1.36 34.63
C SER A 62 14.39 -1.67 33.58
N LEU A 63 13.81 -0.62 32.98
CA LEU A 63 13.04 -0.74 31.75
C LEU A 63 13.99 -1.27 30.67
N CYS A 64 14.08 -2.58 30.54
CA CYS A 64 14.58 -3.20 29.33
C CYS A 64 13.51 -2.93 28.26
N LYS A 65 13.70 -1.85 27.49
CA LYS A 65 13.01 -1.71 26.21
C LYS A 65 13.42 -2.93 25.39
N THR A 66 12.54 -3.92 25.29
CA THR A 66 12.64 -4.96 24.29
C THR A 66 12.51 -4.27 22.94
N GLN A 67 13.65 -3.90 22.36
CA GLN A 67 13.74 -3.54 20.97
C GLN A 67 13.38 -4.81 20.20
N GLU A 68 12.23 -4.79 19.53
CA GLU A 68 11.97 -5.73 18.45
C GLU A 68 13.06 -5.52 17.42
N VAL A 69 14.11 -6.33 17.52
CA VAL A 69 14.99 -6.61 16.41
C VAL A 69 14.08 -7.29 15.40
N CYS A 70 13.84 -6.64 14.25
CA CYS A 70 13.23 -7.28 13.09
C CYS A 70 14.21 -8.31 12.51
N GLY A 71 14.51 -9.34 13.28
CA GLY A 71 15.26 -10.52 12.89
C GLY A 71 14.28 -11.67 12.80
N GLY A 72 13.49 -11.70 11.72
CA GLY A 72 12.62 -12.81 11.41
C GLY A 72 13.43 -13.96 10.82
N GLU A 73 13.22 -15.16 11.36
CA GLU A 73 13.63 -16.44 10.78
C GLU A 73 13.25 -16.52 9.29
N CYS A 74 13.86 -17.46 8.56
CA CYS A 74 13.59 -17.74 7.14
C CYS A 74 12.19 -18.36 6.92
N GLY A 75 11.13 -17.67 7.36
CA GLY A 75 9.75 -17.94 6.98
C GLY A 75 9.47 -17.40 5.58
N ALA A 76 8.48 -17.98 4.91
CA ALA A 76 8.01 -17.45 3.64
C ALA A 76 7.50 -16.01 3.86
N GLU A 77 8.20 -15.02 3.28
CA GLU A 77 7.73 -13.64 3.26
C GLU A 77 6.36 -13.62 2.58
N THR A 78 5.32 -13.33 3.36
CA THR A 78 3.93 -13.33 2.90
C THR A 78 3.44 -11.89 2.84
N LEU A 79 2.75 -11.55 1.76
CA LEU A 79 2.18 -10.23 1.59
C LEU A 79 1.00 -10.06 2.56
N SER A 80 0.94 -8.94 3.28
CA SER A 80 -0.20 -8.64 4.15
C SER A 80 -1.48 -8.43 3.34
N GLU A 81 -2.65 -8.65 3.94
CA GLU A 81 -3.94 -8.38 3.28
C GLU A 81 -4.07 -6.92 2.83
N HIS A 82 -3.59 -5.99 3.66
CA HIS A 82 -3.55 -4.57 3.30
C HIS A 82 -2.69 -4.35 2.04
N ASP A 83 -1.49 -4.93 1.98
CA ASP A 83 -0.62 -4.73 0.82
C ASP A 83 -1.18 -5.43 -0.44
N ALA A 84 -1.85 -6.58 -0.27
CA ALA A 84 -2.53 -7.26 -1.36
C ALA A 84 -3.71 -6.43 -1.92
N GLY A 85 -4.45 -5.74 -1.05
CA GLY A 85 -5.62 -4.92 -1.40
C GLY A 85 -5.33 -3.66 -2.21
N PHE A 86 -4.06 -3.27 -2.36
CA PHE A 86 -3.68 -2.10 -3.18
C PHE A 86 -3.89 -2.33 -4.68
N CYS A 87 -3.78 -3.58 -5.14
CA CYS A 87 -3.77 -3.87 -6.58
C CYS A 87 -5.17 -3.89 -7.18
N HIS A 88 -5.36 -3.12 -8.26
CA HIS A 88 -6.58 -3.14 -9.04
C HIS A 88 -6.33 -2.66 -10.48
N GLY A 89 -7.30 -2.85 -11.37
CA GLY A 89 -7.26 -2.35 -12.75
C GLY A 89 -6.30 -3.09 -13.71
N GLY A 90 -5.42 -3.96 -13.22
CA GLY A 90 -4.61 -4.85 -14.06
C GLY A 90 -3.41 -4.17 -14.73
N LEU A 91 -2.81 -3.18 -14.06
CA LEU A 91 -1.56 -2.55 -14.48
C LEU A 91 -0.41 -3.58 -14.43
N GLU A 92 0.41 -3.62 -15.48
CA GLU A 92 1.58 -4.49 -15.53
C GLU A 92 2.86 -3.66 -15.56
N VAL A 93 3.77 -3.93 -14.63
CA VAL A 93 5.12 -3.35 -14.57
C VAL A 93 6.11 -4.44 -14.94
N ILE A 94 6.90 -4.21 -15.99
CA ILE A 94 7.71 -5.23 -16.65
C ILE A 94 9.16 -4.78 -16.67
N TYR A 95 9.97 -5.38 -15.80
CA TYR A 95 11.43 -5.38 -15.85
C TYR A 95 11.93 -6.55 -16.73
N PRO A 96 13.21 -6.58 -17.13
CA PRO A 96 13.74 -7.60 -18.04
C PRO A 96 13.45 -9.06 -17.64
N GLU A 97 13.55 -9.39 -16.36
CA GLU A 97 13.34 -10.76 -15.84
C GLU A 97 12.23 -10.83 -14.79
N LEU A 98 11.48 -9.74 -14.60
CA LEU A 98 10.46 -9.64 -13.56
C LEU A 98 9.22 -8.90 -14.09
N LYS A 99 8.12 -9.63 -14.19
CA LYS A 99 6.80 -9.07 -14.49
C LYS A 99 5.96 -9.01 -13.22
N ILE A 100 5.52 -7.81 -12.87
CA ILE A 100 4.65 -7.53 -11.75
C ILE A 100 3.26 -7.17 -12.31
N SER A 101 2.34 -8.11 -12.25
CA SER A 101 0.93 -7.92 -12.63
C SER A 101 -0.05 -8.07 -11.46
N ILE A 102 0.47 -8.46 -10.30
CA ILE A 102 -0.24 -8.55 -9.02
C ILE A 102 0.68 -8.03 -7.92
N CYS A 103 0.09 -7.64 -6.80
CA CYS A 103 0.82 -7.20 -5.64
C CYS A 103 1.65 -8.37 -5.12
N SER A 104 2.95 -8.17 -4.98
CA SER A 104 3.88 -9.26 -4.68
C SER A 104 5.14 -8.76 -3.99
N ILE A 105 5.85 -9.68 -3.36
CA ILE A 105 7.19 -9.43 -2.82
C ILE A 105 8.19 -9.93 -3.87
N VAL A 106 9.18 -9.10 -4.21
CA VAL A 106 10.26 -9.49 -5.12
C VAL A 106 11.02 -10.67 -4.49
N PRO A 107 11.08 -11.84 -5.14
CA PRO A 107 11.74 -13.02 -4.56
C PRO A 107 13.22 -12.77 -4.26
N ARG A 108 13.75 -13.46 -3.24
CA ARG A 108 15.18 -13.44 -2.90
C ARG A 108 16.05 -14.14 -3.96
N GLY A 109 15.47 -15.10 -4.69
CA GLY A 109 16.18 -15.87 -5.71
C GLY A 109 16.60 -15.05 -6.94
N GLN A 110 17.53 -15.59 -7.72
CA GLN A 110 17.95 -15.05 -9.03
C GLN A 110 18.47 -13.61 -9.00
N SER A 111 18.94 -13.13 -7.85
CA SER A 111 19.48 -11.77 -7.65
C SER A 111 18.51 -10.64 -8.07
N LEU A 112 17.21 -10.90 -8.15
CA LEU A 112 16.22 -9.92 -8.68
C LEU A 112 16.23 -8.60 -7.88
N ARG A 113 16.37 -8.69 -6.56
CA ARG A 113 16.50 -7.52 -5.67
C ARG A 113 17.74 -6.69 -5.98
N ASP A 114 18.85 -7.33 -6.33
CA ASP A 114 20.08 -6.62 -6.70
C ASP A 114 19.96 -5.96 -8.07
N LYS A 115 19.44 -6.71 -9.05
CA LYS A 115 19.23 -6.22 -10.42
C LYS A 115 18.28 -5.02 -10.47
N ILE A 116 17.16 -5.06 -9.75
CA ILE A 116 16.22 -3.93 -9.69
C ILE A 116 16.84 -2.69 -9.03
N SER A 117 17.73 -2.87 -8.05
CA SER A 117 18.40 -1.77 -7.36
C SER A 117 19.60 -1.20 -8.09
N ARG A 118 20.31 -2.00 -8.92
CA ARG A 118 21.61 -1.63 -9.49
C ARG A 118 21.68 -1.65 -11.01
N GLU A 119 20.90 -2.50 -11.69
CA GLU A 119 21.11 -2.82 -13.11
C GLU A 119 19.98 -2.37 -14.02
N TRP A 120 18.73 -2.59 -13.64
CA TRP A 120 17.56 -2.28 -14.47
C TRP A 120 17.12 -0.83 -14.42
N GLY A 121 16.91 -0.25 -15.62
CA GLY A 121 16.33 1.08 -15.79
C GLY A 121 14.81 1.11 -15.60
N PRO A 122 14.13 2.17 -16.10
CA PRO A 122 12.68 2.27 -15.99
C PRO A 122 12.00 1.04 -16.61
N PRO A 123 11.01 0.45 -15.93
CA PRO A 123 10.28 -0.69 -16.46
C PRO A 123 9.36 -0.25 -17.59
N ARG A 124 9.00 -1.22 -18.43
CA ARG A 124 7.85 -1.09 -19.32
C ARG A 124 6.58 -1.12 -18.49
N VAL A 125 5.63 -0.23 -18.76
CA VAL A 125 4.34 -0.18 -18.04
C VAL A 125 3.20 -0.34 -19.01
N ARG A 126 2.40 -1.40 -18.84
CA ARG A 126 1.35 -1.79 -19.77
C ARG A 126 -0.02 -1.85 -19.11
N LEU A 127 -1.03 -1.31 -19.80
CA LEU A 127 -2.44 -1.54 -19.48
C LEU A 127 -3.21 -1.94 -20.73
N THR A 128 -3.73 -3.16 -20.76
CA THR A 128 -4.37 -3.73 -21.97
C THR A 128 -5.74 -3.10 -22.27
N ARG A 129 -6.50 -2.79 -21.22
CA ARG A 129 -7.83 -2.17 -21.29
C ARG A 129 -7.70 -0.68 -20.99
N ILE A 130 -7.39 0.10 -22.03
CA ILE A 130 -7.18 1.54 -21.93
C ILE A 130 -7.75 2.27 -23.15
N GLU A 131 -8.27 3.46 -22.95
CA GLU A 131 -8.78 4.30 -24.03
C GLU A 131 -7.62 4.98 -24.75
N LYS A 132 -7.46 4.69 -26.04
CA LYS A 132 -6.27 5.15 -26.79
C LYS A 132 -6.24 6.65 -27.07
N GLY A 133 -7.41 7.30 -27.10
CA GLY A 133 -7.57 8.71 -27.43
C GLY A 133 -7.38 9.66 -26.24
N LYS A 134 -7.07 9.12 -25.06
CA LYS A 134 -6.87 9.88 -23.82
C LYS A 134 -5.39 9.94 -23.43
N ARG A 135 -5.09 10.89 -22.55
CA ARG A 135 -3.78 11.05 -21.90
C ARG A 135 -3.83 10.50 -20.48
N TYR A 136 -2.68 10.09 -19.98
CA TYR A 136 -2.55 9.42 -18.69
C TYR A 136 -1.33 9.91 -17.93
N VAL A 137 -1.38 9.74 -16.61
CA VAL A 137 -0.31 10.05 -15.68
C VAL A 137 0.13 8.79 -14.99
N LEU A 138 1.43 8.50 -15.03
CA LEU A 138 2.05 7.43 -14.26
C LEU A 138 2.78 8.02 -13.06
N MET A 139 2.48 7.47 -11.88
CA MET A 139 3.12 7.82 -10.62
C MET A 139 3.75 6.57 -9.99
N MET A 140 5.00 6.67 -9.56
CA MET A 140 5.70 5.67 -8.74
C MET A 140 6.18 6.31 -7.44
N VAL A 141 5.74 5.78 -6.30
CA VAL A 141 6.10 6.29 -4.97
C VAL A 141 6.52 5.19 -4.00
N ASP A 142 7.34 5.56 -3.02
CA ASP A 142 7.71 4.74 -1.85
C ASP A 142 7.15 5.41 -0.57
N PRO A 143 6.11 4.85 0.06
CA PRO A 143 5.52 5.35 1.31
C PRO A 143 6.36 4.97 2.55
N ASP A 144 7.42 4.19 2.39
CA ASP A 144 8.19 3.57 3.46
C ASP A 144 9.56 4.22 3.66
N ALA A 145 9.87 5.34 2.99
CA ALA A 145 11.18 5.97 3.13
C ALA A 145 11.34 6.72 4.48
N PRO A 146 12.48 6.58 5.21
CA PRO A 146 13.62 5.68 4.96
C PRO A 146 13.43 4.24 5.45
N SER A 147 12.45 3.96 6.32
CA SER A 147 12.01 2.60 6.64
C SER A 147 10.50 2.55 6.91
N ARG A 148 9.87 1.41 6.64
CA ARG A 148 8.41 1.23 6.88
C ARG A 148 8.02 1.48 8.33
N CYS A 149 8.91 1.16 9.28
CA CYS A 149 8.68 1.39 10.71
C CYS A 149 8.89 2.85 11.14
N SER A 150 9.61 3.65 10.35
CA SER A 150 9.85 5.07 10.64
C SER A 150 9.90 5.89 9.34
N PRO A 151 8.76 6.09 8.66
CA PRO A 151 8.68 6.64 7.31
C PRO A 151 8.77 8.17 7.29
N THR A 152 9.81 8.74 7.91
CA THR A 152 10.02 10.19 8.08
C THR A 152 10.25 10.97 6.79
N ARG A 153 10.42 10.28 5.66
CA ARG A 153 10.59 10.87 4.32
C ARG A 153 9.49 10.48 3.35
N ALA A 154 8.42 9.86 3.83
CA ALA A 154 7.30 9.46 3.00
C ALA A 154 6.48 10.67 2.52
N HIS A 155 5.92 10.66 1.31
CA HIS A 155 6.20 9.69 0.25
C HIS A 155 7.48 10.10 -0.49
N TRP A 156 8.27 9.11 -0.91
CA TRP A 156 9.39 9.34 -1.81
C TRP A 156 8.97 9.15 -3.25
N ARG A 157 9.10 10.18 -4.08
CA ARG A 157 8.75 10.16 -5.50
C ARG A 157 9.85 9.49 -6.31
N HIS A 158 9.53 8.33 -6.89
CA HIS A 158 10.44 7.52 -7.70
C HIS A 158 10.30 7.76 -9.20
N TRP A 159 9.10 8.06 -9.69
CA TRP A 159 8.86 8.34 -11.10
C TRP A 159 7.54 9.11 -11.25
N LEU A 160 7.53 10.13 -12.10
CA LEU A 160 6.29 10.86 -12.43
C LEU A 160 6.34 11.27 -13.89
N VAL A 161 5.40 10.75 -14.68
CA VAL A 161 5.30 11.02 -16.11
C VAL A 161 3.87 11.38 -16.45
N ALA A 162 3.68 12.54 -17.07
CA ALA A 162 2.40 13.02 -17.58
C ALA A 162 2.35 12.88 -19.11
N ASP A 163 1.23 13.26 -19.71
CA ASP A 163 1.02 13.31 -21.16
C ASP A 163 1.27 11.97 -21.87
N ILE A 164 1.02 10.86 -21.18
CA ILE A 164 1.21 9.54 -21.76
C ILE A 164 0.03 9.20 -22.66
N ALA A 165 0.26 8.95 -23.94
CA ALA A 165 -0.79 8.51 -24.85
C ALA A 165 -1.27 7.08 -24.50
N GLY A 166 -2.59 6.88 -24.38
CA GLY A 166 -3.16 5.57 -24.08
C GLY A 166 -2.80 4.47 -25.10
N SER A 167 -2.57 4.85 -26.36
CA SER A 167 -2.09 3.95 -27.42
C SER A 167 -0.72 3.34 -27.13
N ASP A 168 0.15 4.06 -26.42
CA ASP A 168 1.50 3.61 -26.08
C ASP A 168 1.53 2.80 -24.78
N LEU A 169 0.70 3.15 -23.80
CA LEU A 169 0.47 2.32 -22.61
C LEU A 169 -0.03 0.92 -22.99
N LYS A 170 -0.83 0.78 -24.04
CA LYS A 170 -1.25 -0.54 -24.51
C LYS A 170 -0.08 -1.41 -25.00
N LYS A 171 0.98 -0.79 -25.55
CA LYS A 171 2.20 -1.48 -26.02
C LYS A 171 3.19 -1.75 -24.89
N GLY A 172 3.08 -0.99 -23.81
CA GLY A 172 4.00 -1.05 -22.67
C GLY A 172 5.30 -0.27 -22.87
N ASP A 173 5.43 0.46 -23.97
CA ASP A 173 6.58 1.30 -24.28
C ASP A 173 6.04 2.68 -24.61
N PHE A 174 6.19 3.60 -23.66
CA PHE A 174 5.51 4.88 -23.67
C PHE A 174 6.48 6.04 -23.57
N LYS A 175 6.04 7.17 -24.13
CA LYS A 175 6.67 8.47 -23.96
C LYS A 175 5.68 9.39 -23.26
N GLY A 176 6.20 10.46 -22.68
CA GLY A 176 5.40 11.47 -21.99
C GLY A 176 6.28 12.60 -21.49
N SER A 177 5.66 13.57 -20.84
CA SER A 177 6.34 14.65 -20.13
C SER A 177 6.88 14.11 -18.79
N VAL A 178 8.19 13.92 -18.70
CA VAL A 178 8.83 13.41 -17.48
C VAL A 178 8.98 14.55 -16.47
N LEU A 179 8.14 14.54 -15.44
CA LEU A 179 8.16 15.51 -14.35
C LEU A 179 9.14 15.10 -13.24
N SER A 180 9.38 13.81 -13.08
CA SER A 180 10.45 13.28 -12.24
C SER A 180 11.03 12.05 -12.88
N GLU A 181 12.34 12.07 -13.13
CA GLU A 181 13.09 10.95 -13.69
C GLU A 181 12.97 9.69 -12.85
N TYR A 182 12.99 8.53 -13.52
CA TYR A 182 12.94 7.25 -12.85
C TYR A 182 14.14 7.06 -11.90
N ARG A 183 13.84 6.81 -10.63
CA ARG A 183 14.80 6.41 -9.60
C ARG A 183 14.52 4.97 -9.20
N ARG A 184 15.57 4.15 -9.29
CA ARG A 184 15.50 2.73 -8.95
C ARG A 184 15.16 2.54 -7.47
N PRO A 185 14.53 1.41 -7.10
CA PRO A 185 14.43 0.97 -5.71
C PRO A 185 15.80 0.88 -5.05
N THR A 186 16.05 1.66 -4.01
CA THR A 186 17.29 1.59 -3.22
C THR A 186 16.98 1.61 -1.73
N PRO A 187 16.21 0.63 -1.21
CA PRO A 187 15.87 0.56 0.21
C PRO A 187 17.16 0.50 1.03
N PRO A 188 17.30 1.33 2.09
CA PRO A 188 18.47 1.30 2.97
C PRO A 188 18.71 -0.07 3.60
N ARG A 189 19.95 -0.33 4.03
CA ARG A 189 20.28 -1.58 4.71
C ARG A 189 19.56 -1.66 6.06
N ASN A 190 19.02 -2.82 6.40
CA ASN A 190 18.24 -3.08 7.60
C ASN A 190 16.95 -2.23 7.74
N SER A 191 16.39 -1.70 6.64
CA SER A 191 15.12 -0.95 6.68
C SER A 191 13.87 -1.81 6.46
N GLY A 192 14.07 -3.09 6.14
CA GLY A 192 13.00 -4.04 5.82
C GLY A 192 12.46 -3.88 4.41
N LEU A 193 11.28 -4.45 4.16
CA LEU A 193 10.59 -4.35 2.88
C LEU A 193 9.98 -2.95 2.69
N HIS A 194 10.31 -2.32 1.58
CA HIS A 194 9.69 -1.09 1.08
C HIS A 194 8.70 -1.40 -0.03
N ARG A 195 7.58 -0.70 -0.03
CA ARG A 195 6.55 -0.74 -1.06
C ARG A 195 6.91 0.23 -2.19
N TYR A 196 6.84 -0.24 -3.42
CA TYR A 196 6.99 0.58 -4.61
C TYR A 196 5.67 0.57 -5.36
N GLN A 197 4.90 1.64 -5.19
CA GLN A 197 3.52 1.76 -5.63
C GLN A 197 3.46 2.46 -6.98
N PHE A 198 2.98 1.76 -8.00
CA PHE A 198 2.66 2.31 -9.31
C PHE A 198 1.16 2.59 -9.36
N MET A 199 0.80 3.82 -9.74
CA MET A 199 -0.57 4.26 -9.95
C MET A 199 -0.68 4.92 -11.30
N LEU A 200 -1.74 4.60 -12.03
CA LEU A 200 -2.06 5.17 -13.33
C LEU A 200 -3.38 5.94 -13.24
N PHE A 201 -3.36 7.21 -13.66
CA PHE A 201 -4.52 8.10 -13.65
C PHE A 201 -4.87 8.52 -15.07
N GLU A 202 -6.15 8.79 -15.32
CA GLU A 202 -6.55 9.56 -16.50
C GLU A 202 -6.12 11.02 -16.29
N GLN A 203 -5.52 11.63 -17.31
CA GLN A 203 -5.18 13.04 -17.27
C GLN A 203 -6.35 13.88 -17.79
N PRO A 204 -6.80 14.92 -17.07
CA PRO A 204 -7.81 15.84 -17.59
C PRO A 204 -7.36 16.50 -18.90
N ALA A 205 -8.30 16.68 -19.83
CA ALA A 205 -8.01 17.03 -21.23
C ALA A 205 -7.31 18.38 -21.41
N ASP A 206 -7.52 19.34 -20.51
CA ASP A 206 -6.98 20.70 -20.61
C ASP A 206 -5.90 21.01 -19.56
N GLU A 207 -5.45 20.00 -18.81
CA GLU A 207 -4.47 20.17 -17.75
C GLU A 207 -3.04 19.90 -18.22
N THR A 208 -2.14 20.80 -17.82
CA THR A 208 -0.68 20.65 -17.99
C THR A 208 -0.06 20.47 -16.61
N LEU A 209 0.26 19.22 -16.30
CA LEU A 209 0.83 18.87 -15.01
C LEU A 209 2.26 19.39 -14.91
N HIS A 210 2.59 19.91 -13.74
CA HIS A 210 3.92 20.41 -13.42
C HIS A 210 4.21 20.24 -11.93
N LEU A 211 5.49 20.18 -11.58
CA LEU A 211 5.95 20.26 -10.20
C LEU A 211 6.10 21.73 -9.81
N SER A 212 5.81 22.05 -8.55
CA SER A 212 6.24 23.29 -7.94
C SER A 212 7.77 23.34 -7.83
N GLN A 213 8.32 24.50 -7.50
CA GLN A 213 9.76 24.64 -7.23
C GLN A 213 10.21 23.75 -6.06
N GLU A 214 9.40 23.67 -5.00
CA GLU A 214 9.66 22.84 -3.83
C GLU A 214 9.64 21.35 -4.21
N GLU A 215 8.60 20.91 -4.91
CA GLU A 215 8.51 19.52 -5.38
C GLU A 215 9.65 19.17 -6.32
N SER A 216 10.08 20.09 -7.18
CA SER A 216 11.24 19.87 -8.06
C SER A 216 12.55 19.75 -7.27
N SER A 217 12.66 20.42 -6.13
CA SER A 217 13.86 20.41 -5.28
C SER A 217 14.00 19.18 -4.37
N SER A 218 12.89 18.50 -4.05
CA SER A 218 12.89 17.34 -3.14
C SER A 218 12.04 16.18 -3.69
N LEU A 219 12.62 14.97 -3.62
CA LEU A 219 11.89 13.74 -3.92
C LEU A 219 11.13 13.18 -2.71
N GLY A 220 11.64 13.43 -1.49
CA GLY A 220 11.02 12.94 -0.26
C GLY A 220 10.11 13.98 0.39
N ASN A 221 9.31 13.55 1.36
CA ASN A 221 8.24 14.35 1.97
C ASN A 221 7.23 14.85 0.94
N TRP A 222 7.11 14.16 -0.19
CA TRP A 222 6.17 14.56 -1.22
C TRP A 222 4.76 14.15 -0.82
N ASP A 223 3.80 15.04 -1.04
CA ASP A 223 2.39 14.79 -0.84
C ASP A 223 1.73 14.43 -2.19
N PRO A 224 1.60 13.13 -2.52
CA PRO A 224 0.95 12.71 -3.75
C PRO A 224 -0.54 13.06 -3.77
N GLN A 225 -1.21 13.14 -2.61
CA GLN A 225 -2.62 13.48 -2.54
C GLN A 225 -2.84 14.96 -2.87
N ALA A 226 -1.99 15.85 -2.36
CA ALA A 226 -2.01 17.25 -2.76
C ALA A 226 -1.80 17.42 -4.27
N PHE A 227 -0.88 16.66 -4.87
CA PHE A 227 -0.68 16.68 -6.33
C PHE A 227 -1.91 16.18 -7.10
N ILE A 228 -2.50 15.06 -6.67
CA ILE A 228 -3.72 14.48 -7.26
C ILE A 228 -4.88 15.48 -7.20
N GLN A 229 -5.08 16.14 -6.06
CA GLN A 229 -6.13 17.12 -5.85
C GLN A 229 -5.88 18.38 -6.68
N ARG A 230 -4.65 18.89 -6.71
CA ARG A 230 -4.27 20.11 -7.44
C ARG A 230 -4.58 20.01 -8.93
N PHE A 231 -4.40 18.83 -9.53
CA PHE A 231 -4.66 18.60 -10.96
C PHE A 231 -5.93 17.79 -11.24
N GLY A 232 -6.78 17.56 -10.24
CA GLY A 232 -8.07 16.88 -10.43
C GLY A 232 -7.97 15.46 -11.01
N LEU A 233 -6.94 14.69 -10.65
CA LEU A 233 -6.71 13.35 -11.23
C LEU A 233 -7.72 12.28 -10.78
N GLY A 234 -8.44 12.53 -9.68
CA GLY A 234 -9.39 11.58 -9.11
C GLY A 234 -8.73 10.33 -8.54
N SER A 235 -9.42 9.19 -8.61
CA SER A 235 -8.88 7.90 -8.18
C SER A 235 -8.03 7.24 -9.29
N PRO A 236 -7.03 6.42 -8.94
CA PRO A 236 -6.27 5.69 -9.93
C PRO A 236 -7.17 4.73 -10.71
N LEU A 237 -6.99 4.67 -12.02
CA LEU A 237 -7.65 3.68 -12.89
C LEU A 237 -7.11 2.28 -12.63
N ALA A 238 -5.80 2.19 -12.41
CA ALA A 238 -5.12 0.96 -12.13
C ALA A 238 -3.93 1.22 -11.20
N ALA A 239 -3.66 0.26 -10.32
CA ALA A 239 -2.58 0.32 -9.37
C ALA A 239 -1.95 -1.05 -9.20
N VAL A 240 -0.62 -1.07 -9.07
CA VAL A 240 0.13 -2.28 -8.74
C VAL A 240 1.30 -1.90 -7.84
N GLN A 241 1.66 -2.77 -6.90
CA GLN A 241 2.87 -2.58 -6.11
C GLN A 241 3.73 -3.83 -6.08
N PHE A 242 5.01 -3.64 -5.84
CA PHE A 242 5.88 -4.70 -5.37
C PHE A 242 6.63 -4.26 -4.13
N LEU A 243 7.03 -5.23 -3.32
CA LEU A 243 7.87 -4.99 -2.15
C LEU A 243 9.28 -5.52 -2.40
N THR A 244 10.30 -4.74 -2.06
CA THR A 244 11.69 -5.21 -2.04
C THR A 244 12.43 -4.60 -0.85
N GLN A 245 13.51 -5.25 -0.44
CA GLN A 245 14.42 -4.75 0.60
C GLN A 245 15.84 -4.66 0.05
N ASN A 246 16.78 -4.24 0.89
CA ASN A 246 18.17 -4.19 0.49
C ASN A 246 18.67 -5.59 0.07
N PRO A 247 19.40 -5.74 -1.05
CA PRO A 247 19.91 -7.04 -1.48
C PRO A 247 20.89 -7.71 -0.51
N LYS A 248 21.41 -6.96 0.47
CA LYS A 248 22.39 -7.42 1.47
C LYS A 248 21.77 -7.70 2.85
N ASP A 249 20.44 -7.68 2.95
CA ASP A 249 19.66 -8.04 4.14
C ASP A 249 19.14 -9.47 4.06
#